data_AF-A0A939NGB0-F1
#
_entry.id   AF-A0A939NGB0-F1
#
_cell.length_a   1.000
_cell.length_b   1.000
_cell.length_c   1.000
_cell.angle_alpha   90.00
_cell.angle_beta   90.00
_cell.angle_gamma   90.00
#
_symmetry.space_group_name_H-M   'P 1'
#
loop_
_entity.id
_entity.type
_entity.pdbx_description
1 polymer ?
#
loop_
_entity_poly.entity_id
_entity_poly.type
_entity_poly.pdbx_seq_one_letter_code
_entity_poly.pdbx_strand_id
1 'polypeptide(L)'
;MKFQNKKMKEGRSGEYLKKMHVFLVSILNHAMKFHDLKQNVASLVGNFEIETQKRLNYWTLEQFNQFYEALSNIQQKLFFKLLFYSGARKGEIRALTWKI
;
A
#
# COMPACT_ATOMS: atom_id res chain seq x y z
N MET A 1 -14.17 8.34 20.74
CA MET A 1 -13.26 7.18 20.89
C MET A 1 -13.90 5.78 20.81
N LYS A 2 -15.20 5.55 21.05
CA LYS A 2 -15.78 4.19 21.04
C LYS A 2 -15.52 3.38 19.74
N PHE A 3 -15.64 4.02 18.57
CA PHE A 3 -15.42 3.37 17.27
C PHE A 3 -13.94 3.03 17.02
N GLN A 4 -13.02 3.99 17.21
CA GLN A 4 -11.59 3.78 17.01
C GLN A 4 -11.05 2.69 17.95
N ASN A 5 -11.42 2.73 19.24
CA ASN A 5 -11.02 1.71 20.21
C ASN A 5 -11.55 0.32 19.83
N LYS A 6 -12.78 0.22 19.31
CA LYS A 6 -13.31 -1.04 18.78
C LYS A 6 -12.48 -1.54 17.61
N LYS A 7 -12.14 -0.66 16.65
CA LYS A 7 -11.34 -1.02 15.47
C LYS A 7 -9.90 -1.42 15.81
N MET A 8 -9.30 -0.81 16.82
CA MET A 8 -7.98 -1.23 17.31
C MET A 8 -8.00 -2.64 17.91
N LYS A 9 -9.09 -3.03 18.58
CA LYS A 9 -9.26 -4.39 19.13
C LYS A 9 -9.48 -5.48 18.07
N GLU A 10 -9.83 -5.11 16.84
CA GLU A 10 -10.01 -6.06 15.72
C GLU A 10 -8.68 -6.55 15.12
N GLY A 11 -7.51 -6.12 15.64
CA GLY A 11 -6.20 -6.65 15.25
C GLY A 11 -5.74 -6.26 13.84
N ARG A 12 -6.32 -5.23 13.23
CA ARG A 12 -5.92 -4.71 11.91
C ARG A 12 -4.63 -3.91 12.00
N SER A 13 -3.87 -3.83 10.90
CA SER A 13 -2.64 -3.03 10.87
C SER A 13 -2.93 -1.53 11.05
N GLY A 14 -2.03 -0.82 11.72
CA GLY A 14 -2.19 0.63 11.95
C GLY A 14 -2.31 1.43 10.66
N GLU A 15 -1.57 1.03 9.61
CA GLU A 15 -1.61 1.67 8.29
C GLU A 15 -2.99 1.52 7.63
N TYR A 16 -3.60 0.34 7.79
CA TYR A 16 -4.95 0.10 7.30
C TYR A 16 -5.96 1.00 8.00
N LEU A 17 -5.89 1.09 9.34
CA LEU A 17 -6.80 1.93 10.12
C LEU A 17 -6.65 3.43 9.78
N LYS A 18 -5.42 3.90 9.59
CA LYS A 18 -5.14 5.27 9.12
C LYS A 18 -5.72 5.54 7.74
N LYS A 19 -5.55 4.63 6.79
CA LYS A 19 -6.13 4.75 5.44
C LYS A 19 -7.65 4.74 5.47
N MET A 20 -8.26 3.84 6.26
CA MET A 20 -9.71 3.79 6.45
C MET A 20 -10.25 5.14 6.95
N HIS A 21 -9.58 5.75 7.92
CA HIS A 21 -9.95 7.08 8.42
C HIS A 21 -9.87 8.15 7.31
N VAL A 22 -8.78 8.18 6.54
CA VAL A 22 -8.62 9.13 5.42
C VAL A 22 -9.73 8.96 4.38
N PHE A 23 -10.12 7.72 4.06
CA PHE A 23 -11.24 7.47 3.16
C PHE A 23 -12.57 7.96 3.74
N LEU A 24 -12.85 7.72 5.02
CA LEU A 24 -14.05 8.22 5.68
C LEU A 24 -14.11 9.76 5.67
N VAL A 25 -12.98 10.41 5.96
CA VAL A 25 -12.86 11.87 5.86
C VAL A 25 -13.19 12.35 4.45
N SER A 26 -12.64 11.68 3.42
CA SER A 26 -12.91 12.03 2.02
C SER A 26 -14.39 11.88 1.65
N ILE A 27 -15.03 10.77 2.04
CA ILE A 27 -16.45 10.53 1.79
C ILE A 27 -17.32 11.58 2.46
N LEU A 28 -17.05 11.89 3.75
CA LEU A 28 -17.83 12.88 4.47
C LEU A 28 -17.59 14.30 3.95
N ASN A 29 -16.37 14.64 3.52
CA ASN A 29 -16.10 15.91 2.83
C ASN A 29 -16.87 16.02 1.51
N HIS A 30 -16.98 14.94 0.75
CA HIS A 30 -17.82 14.90 -0.44
C HIS A 30 -19.30 15.14 -0.09
N ALA A 31 -19.81 14.48 0.96
CA ALA A 31 -21.17 14.69 1.43
C ALA A 31 -21.44 16.11 1.95
N MET A 32 -20.45 16.75 2.59
CA MET A 32 -20.56 18.16 2.98
C MET A 32 -20.69 19.08 1.75
N LYS A 33 -19.97 18.76 0.67
CA LYS A 33 -19.93 19.59 -0.53
C LYS A 33 -21.17 19.43 -1.42
N PHE A 34 -21.77 18.24 -1.46
CA PHE A 34 -22.80 17.90 -2.46
C PHE A 34 -24.13 17.39 -1.90
N HIS A 35 -24.20 17.11 -0.59
CA HIS A 35 -25.36 16.48 0.04
C HIS A 35 -25.76 17.15 1.37
N ASP A 36 -25.43 18.43 1.54
CA ASP A 36 -25.82 19.27 2.70
C ASP A 36 -25.48 18.68 4.07
N LEU A 37 -24.46 17.81 4.13
CA LEU A 37 -23.96 17.33 5.41
C LEU A 37 -23.34 18.50 6.17
N LYS A 38 -23.88 18.81 7.34
CA LYS A 38 -23.46 19.98 8.13
C LYS A 38 -21.99 19.92 8.56
N GLN A 39 -21.47 18.74 8.86
CA GLN A 39 -20.13 18.59 9.44
C GLN A 39 -19.52 17.21 9.21
N ASN A 40 -18.21 17.18 9.01
CA ASN A 40 -17.41 15.97 8.95
C ASN A 40 -16.96 15.52 10.34
N VAL A 41 -17.68 14.55 10.89
CA VAL A 41 -17.37 13.95 12.20
C VAL A 41 -16.04 13.21 12.24
N ALA A 42 -15.58 12.64 11.11
CA ALA A 42 -14.30 11.94 11.08
C ALA A 42 -13.14 12.93 11.25
N SER A 43 -13.19 14.08 10.57
CA SER A 43 -12.18 15.14 10.73
C SER A 43 -12.11 15.69 12.16
N LEU A 44 -13.26 15.87 12.81
CA LEU A 44 -13.33 16.34 14.20
C LEU A 44 -12.67 15.39 15.19
N VAL A 45 -12.88 14.09 15.00
CA VAL A 45 -12.35 13.06 15.91
C VAL A 45 -10.83 12.89 15.77
N GLY A 46 -10.28 13.21 14.59
CA GLY A 46 -8.86 13.02 14.31
C GLY A 46 -8.49 11.57 13.97
N ASN A 47 -7.31 11.38 13.40
CA ASN A 47 -6.86 10.07 12.92
C ASN A 47 -6.37 9.19 14.08
N PHE A 48 -6.22 7.89 13.82
CA PHE A 48 -5.64 6.93 14.76
C PHE A 48 -4.18 7.29 15.10
N GLU A 49 -3.90 7.50 16.38
CA GLU A 49 -2.56 7.64 16.94
C GLU A 49 -1.93 6.26 17.13
N ILE A 50 -1.44 5.67 16.05
CA ILE A 50 -0.79 4.36 16.05
C ILE A 50 0.59 4.50 15.41
N GLU A 51 1.63 4.04 16.09
CA GLU A 51 2.96 3.91 15.48
C GLU A 51 2.94 2.82 14.41
N THR A 52 3.16 3.23 13.16
CA THR A 52 3.35 2.33 12.04
C THR A 52 4.83 2.27 11.73
N GLN A 53 5.50 1.20 12.19
CA GLN A 53 6.86 0.91 11.71
C GLN A 53 6.79 0.58 10.23
N LYS A 54 7.11 1.55 9.38
CA LYS A 54 7.24 1.36 7.93
C LYS A 54 8.54 0.62 7.68
N ARG A 55 8.56 -0.70 7.92
CA ARG A 55 9.68 -1.55 7.52
C ARG A 55 9.69 -1.63 6.00
N LEU A 56 10.62 -0.91 5.37
CA LEU A 56 10.93 -1.11 3.97
C LEU A 56 11.72 -2.41 3.87
N ASN A 57 11.01 -3.51 3.66
CA ASN A 57 11.65 -4.78 3.35
C ASN A 57 12.15 -4.68 1.90
N TYR A 58 13.47 -4.65 1.73
CA TYR A 58 14.12 -4.71 0.43
C TYR A 58 15.15 -5.84 0.43
N TRP A 59 15.51 -6.30 -0.76
CA TRP A 59 16.56 -7.31 -0.92
C TRP A 59 17.91 -6.63 -1.14
N THR A 60 18.93 -7.11 -0.43
CA THR A 60 20.31 -6.85 -0.81
C THR A 60 20.64 -7.60 -2.11
N LEU A 61 21.74 -7.21 -2.77
CA LEU A 61 22.21 -7.91 -3.96
C LEU A 61 22.46 -9.41 -3.69
N GLU A 62 23.02 -9.73 -2.53
CA GLU A 62 23.30 -11.12 -2.11
C GLU A 62 22.00 -11.92 -1.95
N GLN A 63 21.00 -11.36 -1.27
CA GLN A 63 19.69 -12.00 -1.09
C GLN A 63 18.97 -12.20 -2.44
N PHE A 64 19.05 -11.22 -3.33
CA PHE A 64 18.49 -11.35 -4.68
C PHE A 64 19.21 -12.44 -5.47
N ASN A 65 20.53 -12.51 -5.42
CA ASN A 65 21.30 -13.54 -6.14
C ASN A 65 20.94 -14.94 -5.64
N GLN A 66 20.80 -15.13 -4.32
CA GLN A 66 20.34 -16.41 -3.75
C GLN A 66 18.96 -16.81 -4.28
N PHE A 67 18.01 -15.87 -4.34
CA PHE A 67 16.70 -16.10 -4.95
C PHE A 67 16.80 -16.39 -6.46
N TYR A 68 17.66 -15.67 -7.17
CA TYR A 68 17.81 -15.77 -8.61
C TYR A 68 18.35 -17.14 -9.05
N GLU A 69 19.28 -17.73 -8.29
CA GLU A 69 19.81 -19.07 -8.54
C GLU A 69 18.75 -20.17 -8.37
N ALA A 70 17.75 -19.96 -7.49
CA ALA A 70 16.66 -20.91 -7.29
C ALA A 70 15.64 -20.92 -8.45
N LEU A 71 15.69 -19.95 -9.37
CA LEU A 71 14.78 -19.89 -10.53
C LEU A 71 15.23 -20.88 -11.60
N SER A 72 14.29 -21.69 -12.11
CA SER A 72 14.56 -22.67 -13.17
C SER A 72 14.16 -22.17 -14.57
N ASN A 73 13.18 -21.28 -14.67
CA ASN A 73 12.62 -20.82 -15.95
C ASN A 73 13.29 -19.52 -16.43
N ILE A 74 13.74 -19.49 -17.68
CA ILE A 74 14.35 -18.32 -18.34
C ILE A 74 13.46 -17.07 -18.31
N GLN A 75 12.14 -17.24 -18.48
CA GLN A 75 11.17 -16.13 -18.43
C GLN A 75 11.09 -15.52 -17.04
N GLN A 76 11.12 -16.36 -15.99
CA GLN A 76 11.14 -15.89 -14.61
C GLN A 76 12.45 -15.18 -14.30
N LYS A 77 13.59 -15.76 -14.70
CA LYS A 77 14.91 -15.13 -14.56
C LYS A 77 14.93 -13.74 -15.20
N LEU A 78 14.46 -13.62 -16.45
CA LEU A 78 14.40 -12.32 -17.13
C LEU A 78 13.49 -11.32 -16.39
N PHE A 79 12.29 -11.77 -16.00
CA PHE A 79 11.31 -10.92 -15.30
C PHE A 79 11.86 -10.36 -13.98
N PHE A 80 12.43 -11.22 -13.13
CA PHE A 80 12.96 -10.80 -11.83
C PHE A 80 14.26 -10.02 -11.94
N LYS A 81 15.12 -10.31 -12.93
CA LYS A 81 16.33 -9.52 -13.20
C LYS A 81 15.96 -8.10 -13.64
N LEU A 82 14.99 -7.95 -14.54
CA LEU A 82 14.50 -6.64 -14.94
C LEU A 82 13.89 -5.88 -13.76
N LEU A 83 13.06 -6.53 -12.92
CA LEU A 83 12.51 -5.92 -11.71
C LEU A 83 13.60 -5.36 -10.79
N PHE A 84 14.63 -6.15 -10.53
CA PHE A 84 15.68 -5.79 -9.57
C PHE A 84 16.58 -4.66 -10.08
N TYR A 85 17.02 -4.72 -11.34
CA TYR A 85 18.01 -3.76 -11.87
C TYR A 85 17.40 -2.49 -12.48
N SER A 86 16.19 -2.54 -13.05
CA SER A 86 15.59 -1.36 -13.69
C SER A 86 14.79 -0.48 -12.72
N GLY A 87 14.38 -1.03 -11.58
CA GLY A 87 13.44 -0.35 -10.67
C GLY A 87 12.02 -0.19 -11.23
N ALA A 88 11.72 -0.80 -12.39
CA ALA A 88 10.39 -0.74 -12.99
C ALA A 88 9.33 -1.45 -12.13
N ARG A 89 8.10 -0.96 -12.19
CA ARG A 89 6.96 -1.62 -11.54
C ARG A 89 6.62 -2.91 -12.30
N LYS A 90 6.13 -3.91 -11.57
CA LYS A 90 5.69 -5.20 -12.16
C LYS A 90 4.72 -5.07 -13.35
N GLY A 91 3.93 -4.00 -13.38
CA GLY A 91 3.01 -3.72 -14.49
C GLY A 91 3.74 -3.24 -15.74
N GLU A 92 4.76 -2.41 -15.58
CA GLU A 92 5.56 -1.84 -16.67
C GLU A 92 6.32 -2.95 -17.40
N ILE A 93 6.94 -3.88 -16.67
CA ILE A 93 7.64 -5.02 -17.27
C ILE A 93 6.68 -5.96 -18.01
N ARG A 94 5.49 -6.20 -17.47
CA ARG A 94 4.47 -7.03 -18.14
C ARG A 94 3.88 -6.38 -19.39
N ALA A 95 3.92 -5.06 -19.47
CA ALA A 95 3.46 -4.30 -20.63
C ALA A 95 4.52 -4.19 -21.74
N LEU A 96 5.73 -4.74 -21.53
CA LEU A 96 6.76 -4.76 -22.56
C LEU A 96 6.29 -5.57 -23.76
N THR A 97 6.33 -4.93 -24.91
CA THR A 97 6.01 -5.50 -26.20
C THR A 97 7.14 -5.18 -27.16
N TRP A 98 7.37 -6.06 -28.13
CA TRP A 98 8.29 -5.75 -29.22
C TRP A 98 7.70 -4.62 -30.05
N LYS A 99 8.47 -3.54 -30.21
CA LYS A 99 8.23 -2.65 -31.34
C LYS A 99 8.81 -3.35 -32.56
N ILE A 100 7.92 -3.89 -33.39
CA ILE A 100 8.25 -4.37 -34.73
C ILE A 100 8.26 -3.15 -35.66
#